data_AF-A0A3G9JKC8-F1
#
_entry.id   AF-A0A3G9JKC8-F1
#
_cell.length_a   1.000
_cell.length_b   1.000
_cell.length_c   1.000
_cell.angle_alpha   90.00
_cell.angle_beta   90.00
_cell.angle_gamma   90.00
#
_symmetry.space_group_name_H-M   'P 1'
#
loop_
_entity.id
_entity.type
_entity.pdbx_description
1 polymer ?
#
loop_
_entity_poly.entity_id
_entity_poly.type
_entity_poly.pdbx_seq_one_letter_code
_entity_poly.pdbx_strand_id
1 'polypeptide(L)'
;MNVLTIPGLKELQKQTKGAAEITVAILDGVVDTDHPCFKGADLTRLPTLVQHQATAGQMSTHGTHIASLIFGQPKTEIEGIAPNCRGLS
;
A
#
# COMPACT_ATOMS: atom_id res chain seq x y z
N MET A 1 -6.39 2.57 -12.15
CA MET A 1 -5.43 1.78 -12.95
C MET A 1 -5.86 0.33 -12.88
N ASN A 2 -6.25 -0.29 -14.00
CA ASN A 2 -6.73 -1.67 -13.98
C ASN A 2 -5.52 -2.62 -14.01
N VAL A 3 -5.12 -3.14 -12.85
CA VAL A 3 -3.95 -4.03 -12.67
C VAL A 3 -4.01 -5.26 -13.59
N LEU A 4 -5.21 -5.60 -14.10
CA LEU A 4 -5.46 -6.68 -15.05
C LEU A 4 -4.79 -6.49 -16.44
N THR A 5 -4.21 -5.34 -16.77
CA THR A 5 -3.60 -5.06 -18.09
C THR A 5 -2.08 -5.26 -18.15
N ILE A 6 -1.41 -5.61 -17.06
CA ILE A 6 0.04 -5.84 -17.04
C ILE A 6 0.33 -7.30 -17.41
N PRO A 7 0.95 -7.61 -18.57
CA PRO A 7 1.23 -8.98 -18.96
C PRO A 7 2.05 -9.73 -17.90
N GLY A 8 1.62 -10.94 -17.54
CA GLY A 8 2.30 -11.80 -16.57
C GLY A 8 2.04 -11.49 -15.09
N LEU A 9 1.40 -10.35 -14.76
CA LEU A 9 1.16 -10.00 -13.36
C LEU A 9 0.15 -10.94 -12.69
N LYS A 10 -0.90 -11.36 -13.40
CA LYS A 10 -1.85 -12.36 -12.88
C LYS A 10 -1.18 -13.70 -12.61
N GLU A 11 -0.33 -14.15 -13.53
CA GLU A 11 0.42 -15.39 -13.42
C GLU A 11 1.37 -15.35 -12.23
N LEU A 12 2.03 -14.21 -11.99
CA LEU A 12 2.84 -13.99 -10.80
C LEU A 12 2.00 -13.99 -9.52
N GLN A 13 0.86 -13.30 -9.51
CA GLN A 13 -0.04 -13.23 -8.35
C GLN A 13 -0.71 -14.56 -7.99
N LYS A 14 -0.77 -15.52 -8.93
CA LYS A 14 -1.15 -16.91 -8.65
C LYS A 14 -0.07 -17.66 -7.87
N GLN A 15 1.20 -17.27 -8.01
CA GLN A 15 2.33 -17.87 -7.28
C GLN A 15 2.50 -17.22 -5.91
N THR A 16 2.42 -15.89 -5.83
CA THR A 16 2.52 -15.15 -4.57
C THR A 16 1.92 -13.75 -4.68
N LYS A 17 1.37 -13.22 -3.59
CA LYS A 17 0.94 -11.82 -3.46
C LYS A 17 1.84 -11.01 -2.51
N GLY A 18 3.08 -11.47 -2.34
CA GLY A 18 4.00 -10.99 -1.32
C GLY A 18 4.13 -11.95 -0.15
N ALA A 19 5.15 -11.71 0.67
CA ALA A 19 5.48 -12.49 1.86
C ALA A 19 5.91 -11.54 2.99
N ALA A 20 5.54 -11.86 4.23
CA ALA A 20 5.70 -10.94 5.36
C ALA A 20 7.17 -10.64 5.73
N GLU A 21 8.09 -11.53 5.33
CA GLU A 21 9.54 -11.33 5.47
C GLU A 21 10.09 -10.26 4.54
N ILE A 22 9.36 -9.87 3.49
CA ILE A 22 9.75 -8.81 2.56
C ILE A 22 9.15 -7.49 3.04
N THR A 23 10.03 -6.53 3.35
CA THR A 23 9.65 -5.19 3.80
C THR A 23 9.82 -4.17 2.69
N VAL A 24 8.78 -3.38 2.42
CA VAL A 24 8.80 -2.26 1.48
C VAL A 24 8.52 -0.97 2.24
N ALA A 25 9.47 -0.02 2.21
CA ALA A 25 9.33 1.28 2.84
C ALA A 25 8.89 2.34 1.81
N ILE A 26 7.87 3.12 2.15
CA ILE A 26 7.35 4.23 1.35
C ILE A 26 7.83 5.53 1.97
N LEU A 27 8.75 6.22 1.29
CA LEU A 27 9.22 7.55 1.68
C LEU A 27 8.47 8.59 0.83
N ASP A 28 7.26 8.93 1.26
CA ASP A 28 6.35 9.83 0.56
C ASP A 28 5.58 10.70 1.58
N GLY A 29 4.50 11.37 1.15
CA GLY A 29 3.56 12.02 2.03
C GLY A 29 2.87 11.04 2.99
N VAL A 30 2.28 11.59 4.04
CA VAL A 30 1.68 10.81 5.12
C VAL A 30 0.56 9.91 4.58
N VAL A 31 0.66 8.61 4.85
CA VAL A 31 -0.35 7.63 4.45
C VAL A 31 -1.51 7.64 5.43
N ASP A 32 -2.75 7.67 4.93
CA ASP A 32 -3.95 7.36 5.70
C ASP A 32 -4.07 5.84 5.89
N THR A 33 -3.54 5.33 7.00
CA THR A 33 -3.55 3.90 7.33
C THR A 33 -4.93 3.39 7.74
N ASP A 34 -5.88 4.27 8.06
CA ASP A 34 -7.26 3.89 8.42
C ASP A 34 -8.15 3.68 7.19
N HIS A 35 -7.65 4.01 6.00
CA HIS A 35 -8.36 3.82 4.75
C HIS A 35 -8.80 2.35 4.58
N PRO A 36 -10.06 2.06 4.17
CA PRO A 36 -10.59 0.70 4.12
C PRO A 36 -9.77 -0.31 3.30
N CYS A 37 -9.04 0.15 2.28
CA CYS A 37 -8.19 -0.73 1.46
C CYS A 37 -7.00 -1.32 2.22
N PHE A 38 -6.60 -0.75 3.37
CA PHE A 38 -5.50 -1.27 4.19
C PHE A 38 -5.96 -2.19 5.33
N LYS A 39 -7.27 -2.47 5.45
CA LYS A 39 -7.78 -3.39 6.49
C LYS A 39 -7.22 -4.80 6.30
N GLY A 40 -6.28 -5.18 7.16
CA GLY A 40 -5.59 -6.47 7.11
C GLY A 40 -4.17 -6.41 6.52
N ALA A 41 -3.73 -5.24 6.05
CA ALA A 41 -2.36 -5.03 5.62
C ALA A 41 -1.42 -4.94 6.83
N ASP A 42 -0.21 -5.50 6.73
CA ASP A 42 0.89 -5.27 7.68
C ASP A 42 1.59 -3.95 7.33
N LEU A 43 0.89 -2.83 7.49
CA LEU A 43 1.40 -1.49 7.18
C LEU A 43 1.55 -0.67 8.47
N THR A 44 2.79 -0.32 8.81
CA THR A 44 3.10 0.46 10.01
C THR A 44 3.70 1.80 9.64
N ARG A 45 3.10 2.89 10.14
CA ARG A 45 3.70 4.22 10.07
C ARG A 45 4.78 4.37 11.14
N LEU A 46 5.99 4.70 10.73
CA LEU A 46 7.10 5.00 11.63
C LEU A 46 7.09 6.48 12.04
N PRO A 47 7.45 6.79 13.30
CA PRO A 47 7.65 8.17 13.71
C PRO A 47 8.81 8.81 12.92
N THR A 48 8.56 9.97 12.31
CA THR A 48 9.62 10.80 11.72
C THR A 48 9.74 12.11 12.49
N LEU A 49 10.80 12.87 12.22
CA LEU A 49 11.00 14.21 12.80
C LEU A 49 9.88 15.20 12.38
N VAL A 50 9.10 14.87 11.34
CA VAL A 50 7.98 15.68 10.84
C VAL A 50 6.65 15.00 11.20
N GLN A 51 6.03 15.46 12.29
CA GLN A 51 4.83 14.84 12.88
C GLN A 51 3.50 15.30 12.24
N HIS A 52 3.44 15.48 10.91
CA HIS A 52 2.17 15.82 10.27
C HIS A 52 1.22 14.61 10.26
N GLN A 53 -0.07 14.84 10.46
CA GLN A 53 -1.12 13.82 10.29
C GLN A 53 -1.45 13.67 8.80
N ALA A 54 -2.03 12.51 8.43
CA ALA A 54 -2.70 12.39 7.14
C ALA A 54 -3.83 13.42 7.12
N THR A 55 -3.81 14.29 6.11
CA THR A 55 -4.82 15.34 5.92
C THR A 55 -5.47 15.14 4.55
N ALA A 56 -6.58 15.80 4.26
CA ALA A 56 -7.13 15.84 2.91
C ALA A 56 -6.26 16.66 1.91
N GLY A 57 -5.05 17.06 2.30
CA GLY A 57 -4.10 17.79 1.45
C GLY A 57 -3.42 16.87 0.43
N GLN A 58 -2.96 17.48 -0.68
CA GLN A 58 -2.40 16.79 -1.85
C GLN A 58 -1.29 15.78 -1.53
N MET A 59 -0.43 16.07 -0.54
CA MET A 59 0.66 15.17 -0.14
C MET A 59 0.17 13.88 0.52
N SER A 60 -0.87 13.95 1.36
CA SER A 60 -1.43 12.78 2.04
C SER A 60 -2.29 11.94 1.08
N THR A 61 -2.96 12.59 0.12
CA THR A 61 -3.59 11.90 -1.02
C THR A 61 -2.54 11.15 -1.85
N HIS A 62 -1.37 11.73 -2.09
CA HIS A 62 -0.30 11.09 -2.84
C HIS A 62 0.27 9.85 -2.11
N GLY A 63 0.68 10.00 -0.85
CA GLY A 63 1.20 8.88 -0.06
C GLY A 63 0.21 7.72 0.07
N THR A 64 -1.06 8.04 0.36
CA THR A 64 -2.14 7.04 0.42
C THR A 64 -2.35 6.34 -0.92
N HIS A 65 -2.32 7.08 -2.03
CA HIS A 65 -2.45 6.52 -3.36
C HIS A 65 -1.33 5.53 -3.67
N ILE A 66 -0.07 5.93 -3.48
CA ILE A 66 1.10 5.07 -3.71
C ILE A 66 1.04 3.82 -2.82
N ALA A 67 0.75 3.98 -1.53
CA ALA A 67 0.61 2.84 -0.62
C ALA A 67 -0.49 1.87 -1.05
N SER A 68 -1.62 2.37 -1.54
CA SER A 68 -2.73 1.52 -1.99
C SER A 68 -2.39 0.66 -3.21
N LEU A 69 -1.55 1.16 -4.13
CA LEU A 69 -1.09 0.40 -5.29
C LEU A 69 -0.22 -0.80 -4.90
N ILE A 70 0.42 -0.75 -3.73
CA ILE A 70 1.31 -1.80 -3.24
C ILE A 70 0.56 -2.73 -2.28
N PHE A 71 -0.07 -2.18 -1.25
CA PHE A 71 -0.60 -2.92 -0.09
C PHE A 71 -2.13 -3.05 -0.05
N GLY A 72 -2.85 -2.48 -1.02
CA GLY A 72 -4.31 -2.54 -1.08
C GLY A 72 -4.80 -3.99 -1.04
N GLN A 73 -5.68 -4.31 -0.08
CA GLN A 73 -6.07 -5.67 0.21
C GLN A 73 -7.02 -6.24 -0.87
N PRO A 74 -6.95 -7.55 -1.16
CA PRO A 74 -7.87 -8.19 -2.09
C PRO A 74 -9.33 -7.97 -1.71
N LYS A 75 -10.23 -7.89 -2.71
CA LYS A 75 -11.66 -7.63 -2.50
C LYS A 75 -11.99 -6.27 -1.86
N THR A 76 -11.05 -5.34 -1.86
CA THR A 76 -11.32 -3.92 -1.59
C THR A 76 -11.42 -3.15 -2.90
N GLU A 77 -11.68 -1.84 -2.83
CA GLU A 77 -11.73 -0.98 -4.02
C GLU A 77 -10.39 -0.91 -4.77
N ILE A 78 -9.28 -1.24 -4.10
CA ILE A 78 -7.92 -1.19 -4.65
C ILE A 78 -7.20 -2.49 -4.33
N GLU A 79 -6.99 -3.33 -5.33
CA GLU A 79 -6.14 -4.52 -5.20
C GLU A 79 -4.68 -4.17 -5.53
N GLY A 80 -3.84 -4.17 -4.50
CA GLY A 80 -2.42 -3.87 -4.61
C GLY A 80 -1.62 -4.99 -5.29
N ILE A 81 -0.40 -4.65 -5.70
CA ILE A 81 0.54 -5.59 -6.32
C ILE A 81 1.01 -6.65 -5.31
N ALA A 82 1.33 -6.23 -4.09
CA ALA A 82 1.95 -7.05 -3.05
C ALA A 82 1.27 -6.90 -1.67
N PRO A 83 -0.04 -7.18 -1.55
CA PRO A 83 -0.82 -6.97 -0.32
C PRO A 83 -0.35 -7.77 0.90
N ASN A 84 0.45 -8.82 0.71
CA ASN A 84 0.92 -9.68 1.80
C ASN A 84 2.36 -9.35 2.24
N CYS A 85 3.01 -8.35 1.62
CA CYS A 85 4.29 -7.85 2.11
C CYS A 85 4.10 -6.95 3.33
N ARG A 86 5.16 -6.81 4.12
CA ARG A 86 5.22 -5.83 5.21
C ARG A 86 5.52 -4.43 4.65
N GLY A 87 4.78 -3.43 5.10
CA GLY A 87 4.88 -2.04 4.72
C GLY A 87 5.35 -1.14 5.85
N LEU A 88 6.24 -0.20 5.53
CA LEU A 88 6.62 0.92 6.40
C LEU A 88 6.33 2.24 5.69
N SER A 89 5.83 3.24 6.40
CA SER A 89 5.63 4.60 5.88
C SER A 89 6.01 5.69 6.89
#